data_AF-A0A2U3YL42-F1
#
_entry.id   AF-A0A2U3YL42-F1
#
_cell.length_a   1.000
_cell.length_b   1.000
_cell.length_c   1.000
_cell.angle_alpha   90.00
_cell.angle_beta   90.00
_cell.angle_gamma   90.00
#
_symmetry.space_group_name_H-M   'P 1'
#
loop_
_entity.id
_entity.type
_entity.pdbx_description
1 polymer ?
#
loop_
_entity_poly.entity_id
_entity_poly.type
_entity_poly.pdbx_seq_one_letter_code
_entity_poly.pdbx_strand_id
1 'polypeptide(L)'
;MWGQCSQMCHNVFIVESVCVGWFSLEFLLRLIQAPSKFAFLRSPLTLIDLVAILPYYITLLVDGAAAGRRKSGAGNSYLDKVGLVLRVLRALRILYVMRLARHSLGLQTLGLTARRCTREFGLLLLFLCVAIALFAPLLYVIENEMADSPEFTSIPACYWWAVITMTTVGYGDMVPRSTPGQVVALSSILSGILLMAFPVTSIFHTFSRSYLELKQEQERVMFRRAQFLIKTKSQLSTMSHDSDLLFGSVSSDTRDNN
;
A
#
# COMPACT_ATOMS: atom_id res chain seq x y z
N MET A 1 -8.70 -37.51 14.41
CA MET A 1 -8.23 -36.10 14.26
C MET A 1 -8.13 -35.59 12.81
N TRP A 2 -8.38 -36.40 11.76
CA TRP A 2 -8.33 -35.96 10.35
C TRP A 2 -9.63 -35.31 9.83
N GLY A 3 -10.77 -35.49 10.51
CA GLY A 3 -12.07 -34.96 10.07
C GLY A 3 -12.32 -33.47 10.33
N GLN A 4 -11.76 -32.91 11.43
CA GLN A 4 -11.95 -31.49 11.78
C GLN A 4 -11.18 -30.54 10.84
N CYS A 5 -10.03 -30.98 10.33
CA CYS A 5 -9.25 -30.20 9.36
C CYS A 5 -10.02 -30.08 8.02
N SER A 6 -10.70 -31.14 7.59
CA SER A 6 -11.54 -31.13 6.38
C SER A 6 -12.72 -30.16 6.50
N GLN A 7 -13.42 -30.13 7.64
CA GLN A 7 -14.55 -29.22 7.87
C GLN A 7 -14.10 -27.75 7.88
N MET A 8 -12.98 -27.46 8.55
CA MET A 8 -12.41 -26.11 8.62
C MET A 8 -11.90 -25.65 7.25
N CYS A 9 -11.22 -26.51 6.50
CA CYS A 9 -10.80 -26.21 5.13
C CYS A 9 -11.98 -25.97 4.20
N HIS A 10 -13.07 -26.75 4.34
CA HIS A 10 -14.29 -26.57 3.55
C HIS A 10 -14.99 -25.25 3.87
N ASN A 11 -15.15 -24.91 5.16
CA ASN A 11 -15.73 -23.62 5.56
C ASN A 11 -14.88 -22.43 5.10
N VAL A 12 -13.55 -22.52 5.21
CA VAL A 12 -12.64 -21.48 4.72
C VAL A 12 -12.75 -21.33 3.20
N PHE A 13 -12.84 -22.44 2.46
CA PHE A 13 -13.01 -22.42 1.01
C PHE A 13 -14.36 -21.81 0.60
N ILE A 14 -15.46 -22.14 1.29
CA ILE A 14 -16.78 -21.54 1.04
C ILE A 14 -16.75 -20.04 1.27
N VAL A 15 -16.23 -19.59 2.42
CA VAL A 15 -16.13 -18.17 2.75
C VAL A 15 -15.27 -17.45 1.71
N GLU A 16 -14.12 -18.03 1.34
CA GLU A 16 -13.27 -17.48 0.29
C GLU A 16 -14.00 -17.37 -1.05
N SER A 17 -14.72 -18.42 -1.45
CA SER A 17 -15.49 -18.47 -2.71
C SER A 17 -16.59 -17.42 -2.75
N VAL A 18 -17.33 -17.24 -1.65
CA VAL A 18 -18.40 -16.25 -1.52
C VAL A 18 -17.81 -14.83 -1.53
N CYS A 19 -16.72 -14.58 -0.80
CA CYS A 19 -16.04 -13.29 -0.79
C CYS A 19 -15.52 -12.93 -2.19
N VAL A 20 -14.83 -13.85 -2.86
CA VAL A 20 -14.32 -13.62 -4.23
C VAL A 20 -15.46 -13.44 -5.22
N GLY A 21 -16.55 -14.20 -5.08
CA GLY A 21 -17.76 -14.03 -5.90
C GLY A 21 -18.37 -12.64 -5.76
N TRP A 22 -18.55 -12.16 -4.53
CA TRP A 22 -19.02 -10.81 -4.25
C TRP A 22 -18.08 -9.74 -4.81
N PHE A 23 -16.77 -9.93 -4.64
CA PHE A 23 -15.75 -9.00 -5.16
C PHE A 23 -15.70 -8.95 -6.68
N SER A 24 -15.90 -10.09 -7.33
CA SER A 24 -15.95 -10.19 -8.80
C SER A 24 -17.21 -9.54 -9.35
N LEU A 25 -18.35 -9.67 -8.65
CA LEU A 25 -19.59 -8.98 -8.99
C LEU A 25 -19.42 -7.46 -8.85
N GLU A 26 -18.85 -6.98 -7.74
CA GLU A 26 -18.56 -5.56 -7.52
C GLU A 26 -17.62 -4.99 -8.58
N PHE A 27 -16.59 -5.75 -8.98
CA PHE A 27 -15.68 -5.40 -10.07
C PHE A 27 -16.41 -5.32 -11.42
N LEU A 28 -17.25 -6.32 -11.72
CA LEU A 28 -17.98 -6.41 -12.99
C LEU A 28 -19.01 -5.27 -13.12
N LEU A 29 -19.76 -4.97 -12.07
CA LEU A 29 -20.69 -3.83 -12.05
C LEU A 29 -19.99 -2.51 -12.34
N ARG A 30 -18.80 -2.29 -11.75
CA ARG A 30 -18.00 -1.08 -12.02
C ARG A 30 -17.45 -1.05 -13.44
N LEU A 31 -17.03 -2.19 -13.98
CA LEU A 31 -16.55 -2.30 -15.36
C LEU A 31 -17.67 -1.97 -16.38
N ILE A 32 -18.91 -2.34 -16.07
CA ILE A 32 -20.09 -2.05 -16.89
C ILE A 32 -20.48 -0.56 -16.79
N GLN A 33 -20.43 0.03 -15.59
CA GLN A 33 -20.76 1.45 -15.39
C GLN A 33 -19.68 2.41 -15.90
N ALA A 34 -18.44 1.94 -16.11
CA ALA A 34 -17.35 2.80 -16.57
C ALA A 34 -17.53 3.21 -18.06
N PRO A 35 -17.52 4.50 -18.39
CA PRO A 35 -17.74 4.98 -19.76
C PRO A 35 -16.61 4.60 -20.73
N SER A 36 -15.40 4.31 -20.23
CA SER A 36 -14.27 3.82 -21.03
C SER A 36 -13.54 2.66 -20.32
N LYS A 37 -13.73 1.44 -20.83
CA LYS A 37 -13.27 0.19 -20.19
C LYS A 37 -11.74 0.10 -20.05
N PHE A 38 -10.99 0.51 -21.08
CA PHE A 38 -9.53 0.46 -21.06
C PHE A 38 -8.90 1.51 -20.15
N ALA A 39 -9.49 2.71 -20.04
CA ALA A 39 -9.01 3.73 -19.11
C ALA A 39 -9.30 3.31 -17.65
N PHE A 40 -10.46 2.69 -17.41
CA PHE A 40 -10.83 2.16 -16.11
C PHE A 40 -9.91 1.02 -15.65
N LEU A 41 -9.57 0.09 -16.55
CA LEU A 41 -8.63 -1.01 -16.25
C LEU A 41 -7.20 -0.55 -16.01
N ARG A 42 -6.79 0.60 -16.56
CA ARG A 42 -5.45 1.17 -16.37
C ARG A 42 -5.32 1.98 -15.07
N SER A 43 -6.40 2.16 -14.31
CA SER A 43 -6.36 2.80 -12.99
C SER A 43 -5.68 1.89 -11.96
N PRO A 44 -4.73 2.40 -11.15
CA PRO A 44 -3.97 1.58 -10.19
C PRO A 44 -4.86 0.91 -9.14
N LEU A 45 -5.97 1.55 -8.76
CA LEU A 45 -6.94 0.99 -7.81
C LEU A 45 -7.70 -0.22 -8.42
N THR A 46 -8.04 -0.15 -9.71
CA THR A 46 -8.70 -1.24 -10.45
C THR A 46 -7.75 -2.41 -10.68
N LEU A 47 -6.46 -2.13 -10.87
CA LEU A 47 -5.43 -3.16 -11.01
C LEU A 47 -5.27 -3.97 -9.72
N ILE A 48 -5.31 -3.32 -8.55
CA ILE A 48 -5.27 -3.99 -7.24
C ILE A 48 -6.50 -4.90 -7.07
N ASP A 49 -7.70 -4.42 -7.42
CA ASP A 49 -8.93 -5.22 -7.37
C ASP A 49 -8.86 -6.45 -8.30
N LEU A 50 -8.27 -6.31 -9.50
CA LEU A 50 -8.07 -7.41 -10.45
C LEU A 50 -7.05 -8.45 -9.94
N VAL A 51 -5.90 -7.99 -9.44
CA VAL A 51 -4.85 -8.86 -8.89
C VAL A 51 -5.35 -9.58 -7.63
N ALA A 52 -6.27 -8.99 -6.88
CA ALA A 52 -6.91 -9.67 -5.76
C ALA A 52 -7.82 -10.83 -6.23
N ILE A 53 -8.63 -10.71 -7.28
CA ILE A 53 -9.49 -11.85 -7.67
C ILE A 53 -8.73 -12.98 -8.39
N LEU A 54 -7.60 -12.66 -9.01
CA LEU A 54 -6.85 -13.55 -9.92
C LEU A 54 -6.32 -14.86 -9.31
N PRO A 55 -5.75 -14.89 -8.08
CA PRO A 55 -5.27 -16.13 -7.46
C PRO A 55 -6.34 -17.21 -7.29
N TYR A 56 -7.57 -16.82 -6.95
CA TYR A 56 -8.68 -17.76 -6.76
C TYR A 56 -9.08 -18.42 -8.10
N TYR A 57 -9.27 -17.61 -9.15
CA TYR A 57 -9.64 -18.11 -10.46
C TYR A 57 -8.55 -18.99 -11.10
N ILE A 58 -7.27 -18.63 -10.94
CA ILE A 58 -6.17 -19.46 -11.46
C ILE A 58 -6.10 -20.80 -10.72
N THR A 59 -6.25 -20.80 -9.39
CA THR A 59 -6.26 -22.05 -8.59
C THR A 59 -7.40 -22.97 -9.05
N LEU A 60 -8.60 -22.42 -9.24
CA LEU A 60 -9.76 -23.17 -9.72
C LEU A 60 -9.55 -23.73 -11.14
N LEU A 61 -8.92 -22.96 -12.04
CA LEU A 61 -8.60 -23.38 -13.41
C LEU A 61 -7.57 -24.51 -13.43
N VAL A 62 -6.54 -24.41 -12.59
CA VAL A 62 -5.47 -25.41 -12.47
C VAL A 62 -6.02 -26.72 -11.88
N ASP A 63 -6.82 -26.65 -10.82
CA ASP A 63 -7.45 -27.83 -10.20
C ASP A 63 -8.45 -28.50 -11.16
N GLY A 64 -9.24 -27.70 -11.90
CA GLY A 64 -10.17 -28.20 -12.92
C GLY A 64 -9.46 -28.83 -14.13
N ALA A 65 -8.37 -28.22 -14.61
CA ALA A 65 -7.57 -28.75 -15.72
C ALA A 65 -6.75 -30.00 -15.32
N ALA A 66 -6.38 -30.13 -14.05
CA ALA A 66 -5.75 -31.32 -13.49
C ALA A 66 -6.75 -32.48 -13.32
N ALA A 67 -7.99 -32.19 -12.93
CA ALA A 67 -9.06 -33.19 -12.83
C ALA A 67 -9.40 -33.84 -14.19
N GLY A 68 -9.35 -33.07 -15.28
CA GLY A 68 -9.53 -33.58 -16.65
C GLY A 68 -8.33 -34.36 -17.23
N ARG A 69 -7.13 -34.20 -16.66
CA ARG A 69 -5.86 -34.79 -17.17
C ARG A 69 -5.40 -36.06 -16.46
N ARG A 70 -6.23 -36.68 -15.62
CA ARG A 70 -5.96 -38.00 -14.97
C ARG A 70 -5.68 -39.18 -15.93
N LYS A 71 -5.61 -38.96 -17.25
CA LYS A 71 -5.44 -40.00 -18.27
C LYS A 71 -4.11 -40.03 -19.04
N SER A 72 -3.10 -39.21 -18.75
CA SER A 72 -1.80 -39.38 -19.44
C SER A 72 -0.61 -39.06 -18.54
N GLY A 73 0.16 -40.12 -18.24
CA GLY A 73 1.35 -40.11 -17.40
C GLY A 73 2.55 -39.44 -18.07
N ALA A 74 2.57 -38.11 -18.07
CA ALA A 74 3.75 -37.35 -18.44
C ALA A 74 3.97 -36.16 -17.49
N GLY A 75 5.01 -36.27 -16.65
CA GLY A 75 5.83 -35.11 -16.27
C GLY A 75 5.77 -34.67 -14.81
N ASN A 76 6.56 -35.33 -13.96
CA ASN A 76 6.95 -34.87 -12.61
C ASN A 76 7.31 -33.36 -12.57
N SER A 77 7.92 -32.84 -13.64
CA SER A 77 8.37 -31.45 -13.75
C SER A 77 7.24 -30.41 -13.90
N TYR A 78 6.05 -30.80 -14.39
CA TYR A 78 4.92 -29.87 -14.51
C TYR A 78 4.26 -29.67 -13.15
N LEU A 79 4.14 -30.74 -12.35
CA LEU A 79 3.58 -30.69 -11.00
C LEU A 79 4.43 -29.84 -10.04
N ASP A 80 5.78 -29.90 -10.14
CA ASP A 80 6.66 -29.05 -9.34
C ASP A 80 6.53 -27.55 -9.71
N LYS A 81 6.45 -27.25 -11.02
CA LYS A 81 6.25 -25.87 -11.49
C LYS A 81 4.86 -25.34 -11.10
N VAL A 82 3.83 -26.16 -11.22
CA VAL A 82 2.46 -25.79 -10.79
C VAL A 82 2.42 -25.62 -9.27
N GLY A 83 3.12 -26.45 -8.49
CA GLY A 83 3.24 -26.31 -7.04
C GLY A 83 3.92 -25.01 -6.60
N LEU A 84 4.99 -24.58 -7.30
CA LEU A 84 5.63 -23.28 -7.05
C LEU A 84 4.67 -22.12 -7.39
N VAL A 85 4.00 -22.19 -8.54
CA VAL A 85 3.02 -21.18 -8.96
C VAL A 85 1.88 -21.07 -7.95
N LEU A 86 1.30 -22.20 -7.50
CA LEU A 86 0.27 -22.22 -6.47
C LEU A 86 0.75 -21.65 -5.13
N ARG A 87 2.01 -21.90 -4.76
CA ARG A 87 2.62 -21.32 -3.54
C ARG A 87 2.75 -19.80 -3.63
N VAL A 88 3.19 -19.29 -4.78
CA VAL A 88 3.26 -17.84 -5.05
C VAL A 88 1.85 -17.23 -5.12
N LEU A 89 0.89 -17.88 -5.78
CA LEU A 89 -0.51 -17.43 -5.83
C LEU A 89 -1.15 -17.39 -4.44
N ARG A 90 -0.84 -18.35 -3.57
CA ARG A 90 -1.29 -18.33 -2.17
C ARG A 90 -0.67 -17.15 -1.41
N ALA A 91 0.60 -16.83 -1.64
CA ALA A 91 1.24 -15.64 -1.06
C ALA A 91 0.62 -14.33 -1.59
N LEU A 92 0.24 -14.28 -2.87
CA LEU A 92 -0.43 -13.12 -3.48
C LEU A 92 -1.78 -12.79 -2.85
N ARG A 93 -2.41 -13.72 -2.11
CA ARG A 93 -3.63 -13.42 -1.32
C ARG A 93 -3.39 -12.34 -0.25
N ILE A 94 -2.15 -12.13 0.22
CA ILE A 94 -1.81 -11.01 1.12
C ILE A 94 -2.15 -9.65 0.47
N LEU A 95 -2.08 -9.56 -0.87
CA LEU A 95 -2.43 -8.34 -1.61
C LEU A 95 -3.93 -8.01 -1.50
N TYR A 96 -4.78 -8.93 -1.02
CA TYR A 96 -6.19 -8.65 -0.78
C TYR A 96 -6.35 -7.60 0.33
N VAL A 97 -5.41 -7.54 1.27
CA VAL A 97 -5.35 -6.48 2.31
C VAL A 97 -5.15 -5.11 1.67
N MET A 98 -4.41 -5.01 0.56
CA MET A 98 -4.22 -3.74 -0.15
C MET A 98 -5.53 -3.17 -0.71
N ARG A 99 -6.57 -3.99 -0.85
CA ARG A 99 -7.92 -3.53 -1.17
C ARG A 99 -8.48 -2.58 -0.10
N LEU A 100 -8.02 -2.65 1.15
CA LEU A 100 -8.38 -1.67 2.17
C LEU A 100 -7.99 -0.24 1.76
N ALA A 101 -7.00 -0.09 0.85
CA ALA A 101 -6.62 1.20 0.31
C ALA A 101 -7.77 1.91 -0.38
N ARG A 102 -8.67 1.20 -1.07
CA ARG A 102 -9.82 1.83 -1.73
C ARG A 102 -10.89 2.32 -0.75
N HIS A 103 -10.97 1.70 0.43
CA HIS A 103 -11.94 2.03 1.47
C HIS A 103 -11.38 3.06 2.48
N SER A 104 -10.05 3.14 2.59
CA SER A 104 -9.37 4.08 3.48
C SER A 104 -8.82 5.27 2.73
N LEU A 105 -9.41 6.45 2.98
CA LEU A 105 -8.86 7.74 2.58
C LEU A 105 -7.43 7.94 3.10
N GLY A 106 -7.10 7.38 4.27
CA GLY A 106 -5.76 7.45 4.85
C GLY A 106 -4.72 6.73 3.99
N LEU A 107 -5.03 5.51 3.54
CA LEU A 107 -4.09 4.70 2.75
C LEU A 107 -3.97 5.20 1.29
N GLN A 108 -5.04 5.77 0.73
CA GLN A 108 -4.98 6.54 -0.53
C GLN A 108 -4.10 7.78 -0.40
N THR A 109 -4.24 8.54 0.69
CA THR A 109 -3.40 9.71 0.97
C THR A 109 -1.95 9.30 1.15
N LEU A 110 -1.67 8.22 1.87
CA LEU A 110 -0.32 7.66 2.01
C LEU A 110 0.28 7.29 0.65
N GLY A 111 -0.47 6.63 -0.23
CA GLY A 111 0.00 6.29 -1.57
C GLY A 111 0.30 7.52 -2.44
N LEU A 112 -0.52 8.57 -2.35
CA LEU A 112 -0.28 9.83 -3.06
C LEU A 112 0.95 10.57 -2.52
N THR A 113 1.12 10.61 -1.19
CA THR A 113 2.29 11.21 -0.55
C THR A 113 3.56 10.42 -0.86
N ALA A 114 3.52 9.09 -0.81
CA ALA A 114 4.62 8.23 -1.22
C ALA A 114 5.01 8.49 -2.67
N ARG A 115 4.03 8.64 -3.58
CA ARG A 115 4.29 8.98 -4.98
C ARG A 115 4.94 10.35 -5.12
N ARG A 116 4.52 11.36 -4.34
CA ARG A 116 5.15 12.69 -4.32
C ARG A 116 6.59 12.62 -3.80
N CYS A 117 6.84 11.81 -2.77
CA CYS A 117 8.18 11.60 -2.22
C CYS A 117 9.04 10.60 -3.00
N THR A 118 8.57 10.01 -4.12
CA THR A 118 9.32 8.99 -4.88
C THR A 118 10.71 9.48 -5.26
N ARG A 119 10.87 10.77 -5.59
CA ARG A 119 12.17 11.35 -5.91
C ARG A 119 13.11 11.33 -4.70
N GLU A 120 12.60 11.64 -3.51
CA GLU A 120 13.37 11.66 -2.26
C GLU A 120 13.73 10.24 -1.82
N PHE A 121 12.78 9.30 -1.88
CA PHE A 121 13.02 7.87 -1.66
C PHE A 121 14.00 7.27 -2.67
N GLY A 122 13.91 7.68 -3.94
CA GLY A 122 14.83 7.25 -4.99
C GLY A 122 16.26 7.72 -4.73
N LEU A 123 16.44 8.95 -4.24
CA LEU A 123 17.75 9.47 -3.83
C LEU A 123 18.29 8.76 -2.58
N LEU A 124 17.45 8.48 -1.57
CA LEU A 124 17.83 7.63 -0.41
C LEU A 124 18.38 6.29 -0.91
N LEU A 125 17.59 5.60 -1.73
CA LEU A 125 17.91 4.27 -2.20
C LEU A 125 19.19 4.28 -3.02
N LEU A 126 19.38 5.31 -3.87
CA LEU A 126 20.61 5.48 -4.65
C LEU A 126 21.83 5.62 -3.75
N PHE A 127 21.80 6.52 -2.76
CA PHE A 127 22.93 6.70 -1.85
C PHE A 127 23.21 5.45 -1.01
N LEU A 128 22.16 4.78 -0.54
CA LEU A 128 22.29 3.52 0.19
C LEU A 128 22.94 2.44 -0.68
N CYS A 129 22.49 2.28 -1.93
CA CYS A 129 23.07 1.33 -2.88
C CYS A 129 24.55 1.63 -3.18
N VAL A 130 24.90 2.91 -3.39
CA VAL A 130 26.30 3.31 -3.60
C VAL A 130 27.15 2.99 -2.38
N ALA A 131 26.67 3.31 -1.18
CA ALA A 131 27.41 3.03 0.05
C ALA A 131 27.57 1.52 0.30
N ILE A 132 26.53 0.71 0.08
CA ILE A 132 26.62 -0.76 0.14
C ILE A 132 27.62 -1.28 -0.90
N ALA A 133 27.59 -0.75 -2.13
CA ALA A 133 28.51 -1.11 -3.19
C ALA A 133 29.98 -0.79 -2.88
N LEU A 134 30.24 0.20 -2.02
CA LEU A 134 31.58 0.58 -1.58
C LEU A 134 32.04 -0.21 -0.35
N PHE A 135 31.22 -0.29 0.70
CA PHE A 135 31.62 -0.90 1.97
C PHE A 135 31.65 -2.44 1.93
N ALA A 136 30.76 -3.09 1.18
CA ALA A 136 30.71 -4.55 1.15
C ALA A 136 31.95 -5.20 0.50
N PRO A 137 32.43 -4.78 -0.70
CA PRO A 137 33.65 -5.32 -1.27
C PRO A 137 34.90 -4.93 -0.47
N LEU A 138 34.92 -3.73 0.12
CA LEU A 138 36.04 -3.29 0.97
C LEU A 138 36.18 -4.19 2.20
N LEU A 139 35.07 -4.50 2.87
CA LEU A 139 35.09 -5.41 4.01
C LEU A 139 35.47 -6.84 3.60
N TYR A 140 34.97 -7.31 2.46
CA TYR A 140 35.31 -8.63 1.91
C TYR A 140 36.82 -8.79 1.76
N VAL A 141 37.50 -7.83 1.12
CA VAL A 141 38.95 -7.91 0.89
C VAL A 141 39.71 -7.93 2.22
N ILE A 142 39.32 -7.09 3.17
CA ILE A 142 40.01 -7.01 4.48
C ILE A 142 39.83 -8.30 5.28
N GLU A 143 38.60 -8.80 5.39
CA GLU A 143 38.32 -10.00 6.18
C GLU A 143 38.89 -11.27 5.53
N ASN A 144 38.90 -11.35 4.20
CA ASN A 144 39.49 -12.47 3.46
C ASN A 144 41.03 -12.51 3.61
N GLU A 145 41.70 -11.36 3.63
CA GLU A 145 43.17 -11.30 3.75
C GLU A 145 43.67 -11.41 5.19
N MET A 146 42.93 -10.89 6.19
CA MET A 146 43.42 -10.77 7.57
C MET A 146 42.80 -11.74 8.58
N ALA A 147 41.60 -12.24 8.34
CA ALA A 147 40.88 -13.06 9.32
C ALA A 147 40.49 -14.46 8.81
N ASP A 148 40.64 -14.72 7.50
CA ASP A 148 40.25 -15.96 6.82
C ASP A 148 38.87 -16.46 7.30
N SER A 149 37.93 -15.52 7.39
CA SER A 149 36.67 -15.74 8.11
C SER A 149 35.68 -16.51 7.23
N PRO A 150 35.15 -17.66 7.70
CA PRO A 150 34.27 -18.52 6.89
C PRO A 150 32.89 -17.90 6.65
N GLU A 151 32.57 -16.80 7.33
CA GLU A 151 31.30 -16.07 7.20
C GLU A 151 31.28 -15.20 5.93
N PHE A 152 32.41 -14.58 5.56
CA PHE A 152 32.52 -13.66 4.43
C PHE A 152 32.98 -14.37 3.15
N THR A 153 32.20 -15.36 2.71
CA THR A 153 32.54 -16.25 1.58
C THR A 153 32.53 -15.59 0.20
N SER A 154 31.76 -14.52 0.00
CA SER A 154 31.58 -13.91 -1.32
C SER A 154 31.08 -12.47 -1.22
N ILE A 155 31.33 -11.67 -2.26
CA ILE A 155 30.86 -10.26 -2.34
C ILE A 155 29.32 -10.15 -2.14
N PRO A 156 28.47 -11.02 -2.72
CA PRO A 156 27.04 -10.98 -2.44
C PRO A 156 26.66 -11.26 -0.98
N ALA A 157 27.40 -12.11 -0.27
CA ALA A 157 27.20 -12.31 1.16
C ALA A 157 27.57 -11.04 1.95
N CYS A 158 28.62 -10.33 1.55
CA CYS A 158 28.97 -9.04 2.14
C CYS A 158 27.91 -7.95 1.86
N TYR A 159 27.20 -8.00 0.73
CA TYR A 159 26.05 -7.11 0.49
C TYR A 159 24.92 -7.35 1.49
N TRP A 160 24.64 -8.61 1.84
CA TRP A 160 23.68 -8.92 2.89
C TRP A 160 24.09 -8.27 4.22
N TRP A 161 25.33 -8.48 4.64
CA TRP A 161 25.89 -7.84 5.85
C TRP A 161 25.80 -6.30 5.80
N ALA A 162 26.18 -5.68 4.68
CA ALA A 162 26.15 -4.22 4.54
C ALA A 162 24.72 -3.67 4.59
N VAL A 163 23.75 -4.35 3.96
CA VAL A 163 22.33 -3.96 4.01
C VAL A 163 21.84 -3.97 5.46
N ILE A 164 21.99 -5.09 6.17
CA ILE A 164 21.45 -5.22 7.54
C ILE A 164 22.16 -4.30 8.54
N THR A 165 23.43 -3.97 8.30
CA THR A 165 24.24 -3.10 9.16
C THR A 165 23.90 -1.63 8.92
N MET A 166 23.87 -1.18 7.66
CA MET A 166 23.55 0.21 7.31
C MET A 166 22.08 0.57 7.59
N THR A 167 21.18 -0.42 7.54
CA THR A 167 19.77 -0.27 7.94
C THR A 167 19.55 -0.46 9.44
N THR A 168 20.62 -0.63 10.23
CA THR A 168 20.59 -0.80 11.70
C THR A 168 19.79 -2.00 12.20
N VAL A 169 19.53 -3.00 11.35
CA VAL A 169 18.86 -4.25 11.75
C VAL A 169 19.80 -5.14 12.57
N GLY A 170 21.02 -5.36 12.07
CA GLY A 170 22.10 -6.03 12.80
C GLY A 170 21.74 -7.40 13.37
N TYR A 171 21.41 -8.38 12.52
CA TYR A 171 21.09 -9.75 12.97
C TYR A 171 22.23 -10.43 13.74
N GLY A 172 23.48 -10.06 13.46
CA GLY A 172 24.67 -10.64 14.12
C GLY A 172 25.07 -12.00 13.58
N ASP A 173 24.54 -12.41 12.42
CA ASP A 173 24.88 -13.64 11.70
C ASP A 173 26.24 -13.58 11.00
N MET A 174 26.71 -12.37 10.67
CA MET A 174 28.03 -12.10 10.10
C MET A 174 28.64 -10.89 10.81
N VAL A 175 29.85 -11.02 11.36
CA VAL A 175 30.52 -9.91 12.07
C VAL A 175 32.02 -9.90 11.76
N PRO A 176 32.59 -8.76 11.35
CA PRO A 176 34.03 -8.70 11.06
C PRO A 176 34.86 -8.89 12.32
N ARG A 177 35.88 -9.76 12.21
CA ARG A 177 36.72 -10.15 13.35
C ARG A 177 38.08 -9.46 13.33
N SER A 178 38.54 -9.01 12.17
CA SER A 178 39.80 -8.29 12.05
C SER A 178 39.68 -6.87 12.60
N THR A 179 40.75 -6.36 13.23
CA THR A 179 40.84 -4.96 13.67
C THR A 179 40.57 -3.96 12.53
N PRO A 180 41.17 -4.06 11.33
CA PRO A 180 40.84 -3.17 10.22
C PRO A 180 39.39 -3.34 9.73
N GLY A 181 38.85 -4.56 9.75
CA GLY A 181 37.45 -4.83 9.38
C GLY A 181 36.46 -4.17 10.33
N GLN A 182 36.77 -4.13 11.63
CA GLN A 182 35.97 -3.41 12.63
C GLN A 182 35.96 -1.90 12.41
N VAL A 183 37.08 -1.31 11.96
CA VAL A 183 37.13 0.12 11.60
C VAL A 183 36.24 0.40 10.39
N VAL A 184 36.30 -0.45 9.37
CA VAL A 184 35.40 -0.35 8.21
C VAL A 184 33.95 -0.53 8.64
N ALA A 185 33.66 -1.48 9.51
CA ALA A 185 32.32 -1.69 10.06
C ALA A 185 31.81 -0.44 10.77
N LEU A 186 32.60 0.16 11.65
CA LEU A 186 32.25 1.40 12.34
C LEU A 186 31.95 2.54 11.36
N SER A 187 32.79 2.72 10.33
CA SER A 187 32.57 3.73 9.30
C SER A 187 31.28 3.48 8.50
N SER A 188 30.96 2.22 8.20
CA SER A 188 29.75 1.84 7.47
C SER A 188 28.48 2.10 8.29
N ILE A 189 28.51 1.85 9.60
CA ILE A 189 27.40 2.11 10.53
C ILE A 189 27.15 3.61 10.61
N LEU A 190 28.20 4.41 10.83
CA LEU A 190 28.10 5.87 10.88
C LEU A 190 27.55 6.44 9.56
N SER A 191 28.05 5.96 8.43
CA SER A 191 27.56 6.34 7.11
C SER A 191 26.08 5.98 6.92
N GLY A 192 25.66 4.77 7.31
CA GLY A 192 24.28 4.32 7.20
C GLY A 192 23.31 5.19 8.01
N ILE A 193 23.66 5.52 9.25
CA ILE A 193 22.84 6.39 10.11
C ILE A 193 22.69 7.78 9.48
N LEU A 194 23.79 8.37 8.99
CA LEU A 194 23.77 9.69 8.33
C LEU A 194 22.94 9.68 7.04
N LEU A 195 23.09 8.63 6.22
CA LEU A 195 22.37 8.48 4.96
C LEU A 195 20.87 8.24 5.18
N MET A 196 20.47 7.56 6.25
CA MET A 196 19.06 7.36 6.59
C MET A 196 18.41 8.60 7.22
N ALA A 197 19.17 9.39 7.98
CA ALA A 197 18.65 10.59 8.64
C ALA A 197 18.14 11.66 7.65
N PHE A 198 18.86 11.86 6.54
CA PHE A 198 18.55 12.92 5.58
C PHE A 198 17.18 12.73 4.90
N PRO A 199 16.85 11.56 4.31
CA PRO A 199 15.58 11.39 3.64
C PRO A 199 14.41 11.22 4.61
N VAL A 200 14.62 10.62 5.79
CA VAL A 200 13.59 10.58 6.84
C VAL A 200 13.15 12.00 7.20
N THR A 201 14.10 12.92 7.35
CA THR A 201 13.83 14.34 7.62
C THR A 201 13.10 15.01 6.46
N SER A 202 13.56 14.78 5.21
CA SER A 202 12.91 15.31 4.00
C SER A 202 11.46 14.81 3.85
N ILE A 203 11.23 13.50 4.00
CA ILE A 203 9.91 12.88 3.93
C ILE A 203 9.01 13.44 5.03
N PHE A 204 9.53 13.58 6.26
CA PHE A 204 8.79 14.17 7.37
C PHE A 204 8.37 15.61 7.07
N HIS A 205 9.25 16.44 6.51
CA HIS A 205 8.91 17.80 6.10
C HIS A 205 7.84 17.82 5.00
N THR A 206 7.97 16.98 3.97
CA THR A 206 6.99 16.89 2.87
C THR A 206 5.64 16.40 3.36
N PHE A 207 5.62 15.42 4.27
CA PHE A 207 4.40 14.92 4.91
C PHE A 207 3.76 15.99 5.78
N SER A 208 4.53 16.65 6.64
CA SER A 208 4.07 17.72 7.53
C SER A 208 3.45 18.87 6.73
N ARG A 209 4.12 19.30 5.65
CA ARG A 209 3.60 20.32 4.74
C ARG A 209 2.28 19.89 4.09
N SER A 210 2.24 18.69 3.52
CA SER A 210 1.04 18.16 2.87
C SER A 210 -0.13 18.02 3.85
N TYR A 211 0.15 17.62 5.09
CA TYR A 211 -0.84 17.53 6.16
C TYR A 211 -1.40 18.90 6.56
N LEU A 212 -0.53 19.90 6.71
CA LEU A 212 -0.93 21.28 7.00
C LEU A 212 -1.77 21.89 5.87
N GLU A 213 -1.38 21.68 4.62
CA GLU A 213 -2.15 22.11 3.44
C GLU A 213 -3.57 21.49 3.45
N LEU A 214 -3.68 20.18 3.70
CA LEU A 214 -4.97 19.50 3.82
C LEU A 214 -5.83 20.04 4.97
N LYS A 215 -5.22 20.33 6.13
CA LYS A 215 -5.93 20.90 7.29
C LYS A 215 -6.48 22.29 6.95
N GLN A 216 -5.68 23.13 6.31
CA GLN A 216 -6.11 24.47 5.88
C GLN A 216 -7.22 24.41 4.82
N GLU A 217 -7.15 23.47 3.89
CA GLU A 217 -8.23 23.27 2.92
C GLU A 217 -9.54 22.87 3.60
N GLN A 218 -9.50 21.95 4.57
CA GLN A 218 -10.68 21.57 5.35
C GLN A 218 -11.24 22.76 6.13
N GLU A 219 -10.41 23.55 6.80
CA GLU A 219 -10.84 24.76 7.51
C GLU A 219 -11.47 25.78 6.56
N ARG A 220 -10.90 25.99 5.37
CA ARG A 220 -11.47 26.88 4.33
C ARG A 220 -12.81 26.38 3.82
N VAL A 221 -12.98 25.07 3.62
CA VAL A 221 -14.25 24.47 3.20
C VAL A 221 -15.30 24.61 4.29
N MET A 222 -14.93 24.34 5.55
CA MET A 222 -15.81 24.52 6.72
C MET A 222 -16.23 25.99 6.87
N PHE A 223 -15.29 26.92 6.76
CA PHE A 223 -15.57 28.36 6.83
C PHE A 223 -16.51 28.82 5.71
N ARG A 224 -16.26 28.40 4.46
CA ARG A 224 -17.18 28.70 3.35
C ARG A 224 -18.57 28.13 3.60
N ARG A 225 -18.69 26.88 4.07
CA ARG A 225 -19.98 26.27 4.41
C ARG A 225 -20.71 27.05 5.50
N ALA A 226 -20.01 27.47 6.56
CA ALA A 226 -20.59 28.29 7.62
C ALA A 226 -21.10 29.63 7.06
N GLN A 227 -20.33 30.31 6.20
CA GLN A 227 -20.78 31.55 5.56
C GLN A 227 -22.01 31.34 4.65
N PHE A 228 -22.05 30.26 3.88
CA PHE A 228 -23.22 29.92 3.06
C PHE A 228 -24.46 29.67 3.93
N LEU A 229 -24.34 28.94 5.03
CA LEU A 229 -25.44 28.69 5.97
C LEU A 229 -25.95 29.99 6.62
N ILE A 230 -25.05 30.90 7.01
CA ILE A 230 -25.43 32.20 7.57
C ILE A 230 -26.19 33.05 6.54
N LYS A 231 -25.68 33.16 5.31
CA LYS A 231 -26.37 33.89 4.23
C LYS A 231 -27.74 33.30 3.91
N THR A 232 -27.85 31.97 3.88
CA THR A 232 -29.12 31.29 3.61
C THR A 232 -30.11 31.52 4.74
N LYS A 233 -29.66 31.45 6.00
CA LYS A 233 -30.50 31.73 7.17
C LYS A 233 -30.96 33.19 7.22
N SER A 234 -30.09 34.15 6.91
CA SER A 234 -30.46 35.57 6.87
C SER A 234 -31.51 35.84 5.80
N GLN A 235 -31.33 35.31 4.58
CA GLN A 235 -32.33 35.48 3.51
C GLN A 235 -33.68 34.84 3.85
N LEU A 236 -33.68 33.65 4.47
CA LEU A 236 -34.91 33.00 4.90
C LEU A 236 -35.64 33.83 5.96
N SER A 237 -34.92 34.43 6.92
CA SER A 237 -35.53 35.33 7.91
C SER A 237 -36.07 36.64 7.32
N THR A 238 -35.45 37.17 6.26
CA THR A 238 -35.98 38.36 5.58
C THR A 238 -37.26 38.03 4.82
N MET A 239 -37.31 36.90 4.11
CA MET A 239 -38.52 36.45 3.41
C MET A 239 -39.68 36.12 4.36
N SER A 240 -39.42 35.52 5.53
CA SER A 240 -40.49 35.29 6.52
C SER A 240 -41.06 36.59 7.07
N HIS A 241 -40.20 37.60 7.31
CA HIS A 241 -40.65 38.89 7.82
C HIS A 241 -41.50 39.66 6.81
N ASP A 242 -41.13 39.62 5.52
CA ASP A 242 -41.96 40.19 4.43
C ASP A 242 -43.28 39.43 4.24
N SER A 243 -43.28 38.11 4.44
CA SER A 243 -44.49 37.27 4.35
C SER A 243 -45.49 37.60 5.47
N ASP A 244 -45.02 37.79 6.70
CA ASP A 244 -45.85 38.17 7.85
C ASP A 244 -46.44 39.59 7.69
N LEU A 245 -45.66 40.53 7.11
CA LEU A 245 -46.14 41.88 6.79
C LEU A 245 -47.23 41.87 5.71
N LEU A 246 -47.05 41.08 4.65
CA LEU A 246 -48.06 40.93 3.58
C LEU A 246 -49.34 40.24 4.06
N PHE A 247 -49.25 39.24 4.94
CA PHE A 247 -50.43 38.57 5.50
C PHE A 247 -51.16 39.41 6.56
N GLY A 248 -50.40 40.22 7.32
CA GLY A 248 -50.93 41.19 8.27
C GLY A 248 -51.70 42.34 7.60
N SER A 249 -51.18 42.87 6.48
CA SER A 249 -51.86 43.95 5.74
C SER A 249 -53.13 43.47 5.04
N VAL A 250 -53.16 42.25 4.52
CA VAL A 250 -54.37 41.66 3.91
C VAL A 250 -55.48 41.43 4.94
N SER A 251 -55.13 41.16 6.20
CA SER A 251 -56.11 40.98 7.29
C SER A 251 -56.63 42.31 7.88
N SER A 252 -55.90 43.42 7.73
CA SER A 252 -56.38 44.75 8.15
C SER A 252 -57.35 45.37 7.15
N ASP A 253 -57.10 45.22 5.85
CA ASP A 253 -57.99 45.78 4.81
C ASP A 253 -59.38 45.11 4.74
N THR A 254 -59.56 43.93 5.35
CA THR A 254 -60.86 43.25 5.41
C THR A 254 -61.73 43.67 6.60
N ARG A 255 -61.20 44.45 7.55
CA ARG A 255 -61.97 44.91 8.74
C ARG A 255 -62.59 46.29 8.61
N ASP A 256 -62.14 47.10 7.66
CA ASP A 256 -62.64 48.47 7.47
C ASP A 256 -63.77 48.58 6.42
N ASN A 257 -64.28 47.45 5.93
CA ASN A 257 -65.29 47.38 4.87
C ASN A 257 -66.66 46.82 5.32
N ASN A 258 -66.97 46.87 6.62
CA ASN A 258 -68.29 46.51 7.16
C ASN A 258 -68.66 47.39 8.36
#